data_AF-A0A358S6X9-F1
#
_entry.id   AF-A0A358S6X9-F1
#
_cell.length_a   1.000
_cell.length_b   1.000
_cell.length_c   1.000
_cell.angle_alpha   90.00
_cell.angle_beta   90.00
_cell.angle_gamma   90.00
#
_symmetry.space_group_name_H-M   'P 1'
#
loop_
_entity.id
_entity.type
_entity.pdbx_description
1 polymer ?
#
loop_
_entity_poly.entity_id
_entity_poly.type
_entity_poly.pdbx_seq_one_letter_code
_entity_poly.pdbx_strand_id
1 'polypeptide(L)'
;MNQCMDVFLQKFGLTRYDVSKRTGISQQTLSSANKKDPESYSVKILSALSNATGISPGEVLDQLFKIQKEEERFVVRNWEELKIAVDAMKERFLVEGEFTEVMKDVKSGQLSDTARLGTELGTGGGVGIIEALYYFVHRQLSGGNKEEEKLKDRLTSLYHIILLDEHTVELKLKSLSY
;
A
#
# COMPACT_ATOMS: atom_id res chain seq x y z
N MET A 1 8.74 -7.02 7.73
CA MET A 1 8.08 -8.34 7.84
C MET A 1 6.83 -8.30 6.96
N ASN A 2 6.46 -9.35 6.23
CA ASN A 2 5.36 -9.22 5.26
C ASN A 2 4.01 -9.11 6.00
N GLN A 3 3.20 -8.10 5.69
CA GLN A 3 1.90 -7.83 6.35
C GLN A 3 0.79 -8.74 5.79
N CYS A 4 1.00 -10.06 5.84
CA CYS A 4 0.20 -11.06 5.13
C CYS A 4 -1.30 -10.99 5.49
N MET A 5 -1.64 -10.68 6.74
CA MET A 5 -3.05 -10.58 7.15
C MET A 5 -3.77 -9.43 6.44
N ASP A 6 -3.11 -8.28 6.28
CA ASP A 6 -3.74 -7.13 5.62
C ASP A 6 -3.90 -7.39 4.12
N VAL A 7 -2.95 -8.08 3.48
CA VAL A 7 -3.07 -8.52 2.08
C VAL A 7 -4.18 -9.55 1.92
N PHE A 8 -4.25 -10.53 2.83
CA PHE A 8 -5.30 -11.53 2.86
C PHE A 8 -6.68 -10.87 2.97
N LEU A 9 -6.88 -9.98 3.94
CA LEU A 9 -8.16 -9.30 4.15
C LEU A 9 -8.56 -8.43 2.95
N GLN A 10 -7.59 -7.80 2.28
CA GLN A 10 -7.85 -7.03 1.06
C GLN A 10 -8.49 -7.87 -0.05
N LYS A 11 -8.11 -9.15 -0.20
CA LYS A 11 -8.72 -10.05 -1.19
C LYS A 11 -10.21 -10.30 -0.95
N PHE A 12 -10.68 -10.09 0.28
CA PHE A 12 -12.08 -10.20 0.68
C PHE A 12 -12.78 -8.84 0.80
N GLY A 13 -12.11 -7.74 0.47
CA GLY A 13 -12.64 -6.39 0.69
C GLY A 13 -12.84 -6.05 2.17
N LEU A 14 -12.04 -6.64 3.06
CA LEU A 14 -12.14 -6.48 4.50
C LEU A 14 -10.93 -5.75 5.08
N THR A 15 -11.12 -5.21 6.27
CA THR A 15 -10.06 -4.63 7.10
C THR A 15 -10.00 -5.33 8.46
N ARG A 16 -8.94 -5.08 9.22
CA ARG A 16 -8.87 -5.50 10.63
C ARG A 16 -9.98 -4.88 11.48
N TYR A 17 -10.53 -3.73 11.09
CA TYR A 17 -11.71 -3.15 11.73
C TYR A 17 -12.92 -4.07 11.57
N ASP A 18 -13.15 -4.61 10.37
CA ASP A 18 -14.28 -5.50 10.10
C ASP A 18 -14.16 -6.82 10.86
N VAL A 19 -12.95 -7.40 10.90
CA VAL A 19 -12.67 -8.59 11.71
C VAL A 19 -12.95 -8.32 13.19
N SER A 20 -12.50 -7.17 13.70
CA SER A 20 -12.75 -6.76 15.08
C SER A 20 -14.24 -6.63 15.38
N LYS A 21 -15.00 -5.98 14.49
CA LYS A 21 -16.46 -5.82 14.64
C LYS A 21 -17.21 -7.15 14.61
N ARG A 22 -16.79 -8.10 13.78
CA ARG A 22 -17.45 -9.41 13.63
C ARG A 22 -17.12 -10.39 14.76
N THR A 23 -15.91 -10.31 15.31
CA THR A 23 -15.36 -11.37 16.18
C THR A 23 -15.05 -10.93 17.60
N GLY A 24 -15.05 -9.62 17.86
CA GLY A 24 -14.66 -9.03 19.15
C GLY A 24 -13.15 -9.04 19.42
N ILE A 25 -12.31 -9.52 18.50
CA ILE A 25 -10.85 -9.43 18.65
C ILE A 25 -10.41 -7.99 18.40
N SER A 26 -9.67 -7.40 19.34
CA SER A 26 -9.22 -6.02 19.20
C SER A 26 -8.32 -5.82 17.97
N GLN A 27 -8.43 -4.65 17.34
CA GLN A 27 -7.54 -4.29 16.23
C GLN A 27 -6.07 -4.27 16.64
N GLN A 28 -5.77 -3.94 17.90
CA GLN A 28 -4.41 -3.98 18.43
C GLN A 28 -3.86 -5.41 18.41
N THR A 29 -4.66 -6.39 18.84
CA THR A 29 -4.29 -7.80 18.78
C THR A 29 -4.04 -8.26 17.34
N LEU A 30 -4.93 -7.89 16.41
CA LEU A 30 -4.76 -8.20 14.98
C LEU A 30 -3.51 -7.52 14.40
N SER A 31 -3.23 -6.28 14.81
CA SER A 31 -2.02 -5.54 14.42
C SER A 31 -0.74 -6.21 14.90
N SER A 32 -0.71 -6.66 16.16
CA SER A 32 0.42 -7.37 16.73
C SER A 32 0.64 -8.73 16.08
N ALA A 33 -0.43 -9.43 15.68
CA ALA A 33 -0.34 -10.67 14.93
C ALA A 33 0.16 -10.44 13.50
N ASN A 34 -0.37 -9.43 12.79
CA ASN A 34 0.01 -9.13 11.40
C ASN A 34 1.51 -8.81 11.21
N LYS A 35 2.21 -8.43 12.29
CA LYS A 35 3.66 -8.21 12.26
C LYS A 35 4.49 -9.48 12.38
N LYS A 36 3.86 -10.64 12.57
CA LYS A 36 4.54 -11.92 12.79
C LYS A 36 4.34 -12.86 11.60
N ASP A 37 5.13 -13.92 11.60
CA ASP A 37 4.98 -15.03 10.68
C ASP A 37 3.59 -15.68 10.83
N PRO A 38 2.86 -15.98 9.72
CA PRO A 38 1.59 -16.68 9.77
C PRO A 38 1.63 -18.02 10.53
N GLU A 39 2.76 -18.74 10.54
CA GLU A 39 2.94 -19.97 11.31
C GLU A 39 2.74 -19.75 12.82
N SER A 40 3.03 -18.54 13.30
CA SER A 40 2.90 -18.17 14.71
C SER A 40 1.50 -17.68 15.10
N TYR A 41 0.55 -17.64 14.16
CA TYR A 41 -0.79 -17.15 14.44
C TYR A 41 -1.53 -18.14 15.32
N SER A 42 -2.10 -17.64 16.41
CA SER A 42 -2.88 -18.49 17.30
C SER A 42 -4.16 -18.95 16.60
N VAL A 43 -4.67 -20.12 17.03
CA VAL A 43 -5.96 -20.65 16.56
C VAL A 43 -7.06 -19.59 16.67
N LYS A 44 -7.05 -18.79 17.74
CA LYS A 44 -8.02 -17.69 17.93
C LYS A 44 -7.97 -16.65 16.80
N ILE A 45 -6.79 -16.29 16.31
CA ILE A 45 -6.65 -15.36 15.17
C ILE A 45 -7.15 -16.01 13.89
N LEU A 46 -6.74 -17.25 13.62
CA LEU A 46 -7.19 -17.99 12.42
C LEU A 46 -8.71 -18.18 12.41
N SER A 47 -9.31 -18.55 13.55
CA SER A 47 -10.77 -18.62 13.71
C SER A 47 -11.47 -17.28 13.49
N ALA A 48 -10.87 -16.16 13.93
CA ALA A 48 -11.46 -14.85 13.71
C ALA A 48 -11.41 -14.42 12.24
N LEU A 49 -10.29 -14.66 11.56
CA LEU A 49 -10.17 -14.44 10.13
C LEU A 49 -11.16 -15.32 9.35
N SER A 50 -11.27 -16.60 9.73
CA SER A 50 -12.23 -17.55 9.18
C SER A 50 -13.67 -17.05 9.34
N ASN A 51 -14.07 -16.65 10.55
CA ASN A 51 -15.40 -16.09 10.81
C ASN A 51 -15.67 -14.80 10.01
N ALA A 52 -14.64 -13.99 9.77
CA ALA A 52 -14.79 -12.76 8.99
C ALA A 52 -14.91 -13.02 7.48
N THR A 53 -14.23 -14.04 6.95
CA THR A 53 -14.10 -14.31 5.51
C THR A 53 -15.01 -15.43 4.99
N GLY A 54 -15.54 -16.26 5.88
CA GLY A 54 -16.42 -17.38 5.54
C GLY A 54 -15.69 -18.65 5.05
N ILE A 55 -14.35 -18.64 5.02
CA ILE A 55 -13.54 -19.82 4.70
C ILE A 55 -13.02 -20.50 5.97
N SER A 56 -12.57 -21.76 5.89
CA SER A 56 -12.09 -22.51 7.06
C SER A 56 -10.77 -21.97 7.62
N PRO A 57 -10.43 -22.17 8.91
CA PRO A 57 -9.14 -21.75 9.47
C PRO A 57 -7.93 -22.35 8.76
N GLY A 58 -8.07 -23.57 8.21
CA GLY A 58 -7.03 -24.21 7.39
C GLY A 58 -6.80 -23.45 6.09
N GLU A 59 -7.88 -23.14 5.35
CA GLU A 59 -7.78 -22.34 4.12
C GLU A 59 -7.26 -20.92 4.37
N VAL A 60 -7.59 -20.31 5.52
CA VAL A 60 -6.99 -19.02 5.93
C VAL A 60 -5.48 -19.16 6.02
N LEU A 61 -4.98 -20.18 6.72
CA LEU A 61 -3.56 -20.39 6.92
C LEU A 61 -2.85 -20.67 5.59
N ASP A 62 -3.44 -21.52 4.74
CA ASP A 62 -2.91 -21.84 3.41
C ASP A 62 -2.77 -20.58 2.54
N GLN A 63 -3.77 -19.70 2.55
CA GLN A 63 -3.71 -18.43 1.81
C GLN A 63 -2.68 -17.46 2.38
N LEU A 64 -2.52 -17.40 3.71
CA LEU A 64 -1.49 -16.57 4.34
C LEU A 64 -0.08 -17.06 3.97
N PHE A 65 0.15 -18.37 3.93
CA PHE A 65 1.41 -18.94 3.46
C PHE A 65 1.65 -18.68 1.98
N LYS A 66 0.60 -18.77 1.15
CA LYS A 66 0.70 -18.41 -0.26
C LYS A 66 1.14 -16.96 -0.44
N ILE A 67 0.47 -16.03 0.24
CA ILE A 67 0.81 -14.58 0.24
C ILE A 67 2.25 -14.35 0.69
N GLN A 68 2.68 -15.05 1.74
CA GLN A 68 4.05 -14.94 2.24
C GLN A 68 5.07 -15.44 1.21
N LYS A 69 4.83 -16.62 0.63
CA LYS A 69 5.73 -17.29 -0.32
C LYS A 69 5.82 -16.54 -1.66
N GLU A 70 4.71 -16.01 -2.14
CA GLU A 70 4.64 -15.25 -3.39
C GLU A 70 5.03 -13.77 -3.20
N GLU A 71 5.40 -13.38 -1.96
CA GLU A 71 5.71 -12.00 -1.58
C GLU A 71 4.63 -11.00 -2.03
N GLU A 72 3.37 -11.41 -1.95
CA GLU A 72 2.25 -10.55 -2.32
C GLU A 72 2.23 -9.31 -1.42
N ARG A 73 1.86 -8.18 -2.01
CA ARG A 73 1.89 -6.87 -1.37
C ARG A 73 0.49 -6.29 -1.32
N PHE A 74 0.26 -5.44 -0.33
CA PHE A 74 -0.98 -4.68 -0.26
C PHE A 74 -1.03 -3.72 -1.45
N VAL A 75 -2.18 -3.64 -2.12
CA VAL A 75 -2.33 -2.89 -3.36
C VAL A 75 -3.28 -1.73 -3.18
N VAL A 76 -2.79 -0.52 -3.37
CA VAL A 76 -3.55 0.73 -3.31
C VAL A 76 -3.98 1.11 -4.71
N ARG A 77 -5.29 1.26 -4.93
CA ARG A 77 -5.86 1.52 -6.26
C ARG A 77 -6.42 2.93 -6.46
N ASN A 78 -6.67 3.63 -5.37
CA ASN A 78 -7.31 4.95 -5.34
C ASN A 78 -6.72 5.81 -4.22
N TRP A 79 -7.19 7.06 -4.19
CA TRP A 79 -6.80 8.06 -3.20
C TRP A 79 -7.08 7.63 -1.75
N GLU A 80 -8.27 7.10 -1.48
CA GLU A 80 -8.72 6.74 -0.14
C GLU A 80 -7.82 5.65 0.45
N GLU A 81 -7.49 4.64 -0.36
CA GLU A 81 -6.59 3.55 0.02
C GLU A 81 -5.16 4.06 0.24
N LEU A 82 -4.70 5.04 -0.55
CA LEU A 82 -3.37 5.64 -0.38
C LEU A 82 -3.28 6.34 0.97
N LYS A 83 -4.28 7.16 1.29
CA LYS A 83 -4.34 7.88 2.57
C LYS A 83 -4.34 6.90 3.74
N ILE A 84 -5.16 5.85 3.68
CA ILE A 84 -5.21 4.80 4.72
C ILE A 84 -3.85 4.11 4.86
N ALA A 85 -3.19 3.76 3.75
CA ALA A 85 -1.90 3.08 3.78
C ALA A 85 -0.80 3.94 4.41
N VAL A 86 -0.77 5.23 4.06
CA VAL A 86 0.21 6.19 4.59
C VAL A 86 -0.06 6.53 6.07
N ASP A 87 -1.33 6.66 6.47
CA ASP A 87 -1.77 6.86 7.86
C ASP A 87 -1.48 5.67 8.75
N ALA A 88 -1.66 4.45 8.23
CA ALA A 88 -1.31 3.23 8.92
C ALA A 88 0.20 2.96 8.96
N MET A 89 1.01 3.79 8.30
CA MET A 89 2.45 3.57 8.11
C MET A 89 2.72 2.13 7.64
N LYS A 90 2.02 1.70 6.58
CA LYS A 90 2.22 0.35 6.03
C LYS A 90 3.67 0.19 5.58
N GLU A 91 4.29 -0.92 5.96
CA GLU A 91 5.71 -1.16 5.73
C GLU A 91 6.10 -1.13 4.25
N ARG A 92 5.25 -1.73 3.42
CA ARG A 92 5.41 -1.81 1.97
C ARG A 92 4.05 -2.01 1.31
N PHE A 93 3.78 -1.29 0.23
CA PHE A 93 2.58 -1.47 -0.59
C PHE A 93 2.84 -1.04 -2.03
N LEU A 94 2.01 -1.53 -2.94
CA LEU A 94 2.00 -1.16 -4.35
C LEU A 94 0.92 -0.10 -4.57
N VAL A 95 1.18 0.83 -5.47
CA VAL A 95 0.21 1.81 -5.96
C VAL A 95 0.01 1.53 -7.45
N GLU A 96 -1.23 1.21 -7.80
CA GLU A 96 -1.71 0.93 -9.16
C GLU A 96 -3.08 1.61 -9.37
N GLY A 97 -3.78 1.29 -10.47
CA GLY A 97 -5.16 1.72 -10.67
C GLY A 97 -5.24 3.16 -11.16
N GLU A 98 -5.84 4.06 -10.37
CA GLU A 98 -5.97 5.47 -10.76
C GLU A 98 -4.61 6.14 -11.02
N PHE A 99 -3.59 5.72 -10.27
CA PHE A 99 -2.22 6.19 -10.46
C PHE A 99 -1.63 5.75 -11.81
N THR A 100 -2.03 4.58 -12.32
CA THR A 100 -1.57 4.07 -13.62
C THR A 100 -1.96 5.02 -14.76
N GLU A 101 -3.13 5.64 -14.69
CA GLU A 101 -3.55 6.64 -15.68
C GLU A 101 -2.68 7.91 -15.61
N VAL A 102 -2.34 8.36 -14.40
CA VAL A 102 -1.40 9.48 -14.22
C VAL A 102 -0.03 9.18 -14.83
N MET A 103 0.48 7.95 -14.66
CA MET A 103 1.77 7.54 -15.26
C MET A 103 1.73 7.54 -16.79
N LYS A 104 0.59 7.21 -17.41
CA LYS A 104 0.40 7.32 -18.87
C LYS A 104 0.42 8.78 -19.33
N ASP A 105 -0.25 9.66 -18.59
CA ASP A 105 -0.27 11.11 -18.88
C ASP A 105 1.15 11.69 -18.83
N VAL A 106 1.95 11.30 -17.82
CA VAL A 106 3.37 11.71 -17.70
C VAL A 106 4.19 11.25 -18.90
N LYS A 107 4.06 9.97 -19.30
CA LYS A 107 4.83 9.40 -20.41
C LYS A 107 4.44 9.98 -21.77
N SER A 108 3.17 10.31 -21.99
CA SER A 108 2.69 10.90 -23.24
C SER A 108 3.16 12.35 -23.46
N GLY A 109 3.85 12.95 -22.48
CA GLY A 109 4.36 14.32 -22.55
C GLY A 109 3.30 15.39 -22.30
N GLN A 110 2.14 15.01 -21.73
CA GLN A 110 1.06 15.93 -21.37
C GLN A 110 1.29 16.64 -20.02
N LEU A 111 2.31 16.23 -19.26
CA LEU A 111 2.75 16.88 -18.03
C LEU A 111 4.06 17.67 -18.25
N SER A 112 4.24 18.71 -17.44
CA SER A 112 5.10 19.88 -17.72
C SER A 112 6.53 19.57 -18.17
N ASP A 113 7.14 20.54 -18.88
CA ASP A 113 8.53 20.49 -19.38
C ASP A 113 9.56 20.13 -18.29
N THR A 114 9.25 20.36 -17.01
CA THR A 114 10.08 19.99 -15.85
C THR A 114 10.25 18.47 -15.70
N ALA A 115 9.21 17.67 -15.97
CA ALA A 115 9.27 16.21 -15.91
C ALA A 115 10.14 15.62 -17.05
N ARG A 116 10.14 16.28 -18.22
CA ARG A 116 11.02 15.96 -19.35
C ARG A 116 12.49 16.25 -19.02
N LEU A 117 12.77 17.38 -18.35
CA LEU A 117 14.12 17.73 -17.92
C LEU A 117 14.66 16.80 -16.83
N GLY A 118 13.81 16.33 -15.90
CA GLY A 118 14.19 15.38 -14.85
C GLY A 118 14.42 13.94 -15.33
N THR A 119 13.84 13.56 -16.48
CA THR A 119 14.08 12.25 -17.12
C THR A 119 15.35 12.24 -17.98
N GLU A 120 15.73 13.38 -18.57
CA GLU A 120 16.95 13.51 -19.38
C GLU A 120 18.24 13.69 -18.54
N LEU A 121 18.15 14.27 -17.33
CA LEU A 121 19.30 14.45 -16.43
C LEU A 121 19.55 13.24 -15.52
N GLY A 122 19.99 12.13 -16.12
CA GLY A 122 20.91 11.14 -15.54
C GLY A 122 20.55 10.41 -14.22
N THR A 123 19.41 10.67 -13.59
CA THR A 123 19.02 10.08 -12.29
C THR A 123 17.90 9.05 -12.44
N GLY A 124 18.17 8.00 -13.23
CA GLY A 124 17.50 6.68 -13.13
C GLY A 124 15.97 6.68 -12.94
N GLY A 125 15.23 7.54 -13.65
CA GLY A 125 13.76 7.54 -13.66
C GLY A 125 13.05 7.99 -12.36
N GLY A 126 13.78 8.18 -11.25
CA GLY A 126 13.22 8.44 -9.92
C GLY A 126 12.48 9.78 -9.77
N VAL A 127 12.98 10.83 -10.42
CA VAL A 127 12.43 12.19 -10.30
C VAL A 127 11.03 12.30 -10.92
N GLY A 128 10.80 11.71 -12.10
CA GLY A 128 9.50 11.74 -12.77
C GLY A 128 8.38 10.98 -12.03
N ILE A 129 8.73 9.96 -11.24
CA ILE A 129 7.73 9.16 -10.49
C ILE A 129 7.24 9.91 -9.25
N ILE A 130 8.13 10.66 -8.59
CA ILE A 130 7.74 11.51 -7.45
C ILE A 130 6.78 12.60 -7.94
N GLU A 131 7.09 13.24 -9.07
CA GLU A 131 6.21 14.23 -9.69
C GLU A 131 4.86 13.63 -10.10
N ALA A 132 4.85 12.42 -10.67
CA ALA A 132 3.62 11.69 -10.99
C ALA A 132 2.76 11.44 -9.73
N LEU A 133 3.38 11.01 -8.63
CA LEU A 133 2.68 10.81 -7.35
C LEU A 133 2.14 12.14 -6.82
N TYR A 134 2.93 13.22 -6.88
CA TYR A 134 2.48 14.54 -6.44
C TYR A 134 1.31 15.06 -7.28
N TYR A 135 1.34 14.85 -8.59
CA TYR A 135 0.25 15.19 -9.48
C TYR A 135 -1.00 14.36 -9.18
N PHE A 136 -0.86 13.06 -8.93
CA PHE A 136 -1.97 12.20 -8.50
C PHE A 136 -2.63 12.73 -7.22
N VAL A 137 -1.82 13.09 -6.21
CA VAL A 137 -2.31 13.69 -4.95
C VAL A 137 -3.00 15.04 -5.21
N HIS A 138 -2.40 15.90 -6.03
CA HIS A 138 -2.94 17.22 -6.38
C HIS A 138 -4.29 17.12 -7.09
N ARG A 139 -4.40 16.23 -8.07
CA ARG A 139 -5.61 15.99 -8.87
C ARG A 139 -6.78 15.57 -7.99
N GLN A 140 -6.53 14.76 -6.97
CA GLN A 140 -7.57 14.25 -6.06
C GLN A 140 -8.01 15.28 -5.02
N LEU A 141 -7.09 16.14 -4.55
CA LEU A 141 -7.38 17.15 -3.53
C LEU A 141 -7.82 18.52 -4.08
N SER A 142 -8.02 18.64 -5.40
CA SER A 142 -8.44 19.89 -6.07
C SER A 142 -7.53 21.09 -5.77
N GLY A 143 -6.26 20.83 -5.45
CA GLY A 143 -5.18 21.81 -5.37
C GLY A 143 -5.14 22.74 -4.15
N GLY A 144 -3.95 22.86 -3.56
CA GLY A 144 -3.52 24.01 -2.74
C GLY A 144 -3.95 23.99 -1.28
N ASN A 145 -4.45 22.85 -0.76
CA ASN A 145 -4.85 22.73 0.62
C ASN A 145 -3.70 22.19 1.51
N LYS A 146 -3.76 22.46 2.82
CA LYS A 146 -2.74 22.04 3.79
C LYS A 146 -2.62 20.52 3.94
N GLU A 147 -3.64 19.77 3.52
CA GLU A 147 -3.66 18.30 3.59
C GLU A 147 -2.83 17.69 2.45
N GLU A 148 -2.86 18.30 1.27
CA GLU A 148 -2.07 17.93 0.09
C GLU A 148 -0.58 17.98 0.39
N GLU A 149 -0.11 19.14 0.85
CA GLU A 149 1.32 19.36 1.15
C GLU A 149 1.79 18.43 2.28
N LYS A 150 0.98 18.26 3.33
CA LYS A 150 1.30 17.30 4.41
C LYS A 150 1.45 15.87 3.90
N LEU A 151 0.63 15.44 2.94
CA LEU A 151 0.74 14.08 2.43
C LEU A 151 1.95 13.93 1.52
N LYS A 152 2.20 14.89 0.62
CA LYS A 152 3.40 14.91 -0.22
C LYS A 152 4.68 14.84 0.63
N ASP A 153 4.74 15.64 1.69
CA ASP A 153 5.83 15.63 2.66
C ASP A 153 5.98 14.27 3.33
N ARG A 154 4.87 13.62 3.72
CA ARG A 154 4.91 12.29 4.32
C ARG A 154 5.35 11.21 3.36
N LEU A 155 4.91 11.25 2.10
CA LEU A 155 5.31 10.29 1.08
C LEU A 155 6.83 10.34 0.87
N THR A 156 7.39 11.53 0.66
CA THR A 156 8.82 11.67 0.40
C THR A 156 9.69 11.55 1.64
N SER A 157 9.20 11.91 2.84
CA SER A 157 9.95 11.74 4.09
C SER A 157 9.94 10.30 4.58
N LEU A 158 8.80 9.61 4.54
CA LEU A 158 8.63 8.28 5.15
C LEU A 158 8.95 7.13 4.20
N TYR A 159 8.84 7.30 2.88
CA TYR A 159 8.94 6.18 1.93
C TYR A 159 10.07 6.34 0.91
N HIS A 160 10.69 5.21 0.57
CA HIS A 160 11.37 5.03 -0.71
C HIS A 160 10.32 4.70 -1.76
N ILE A 161 10.34 5.45 -2.86
CA ILE A 161 9.44 5.29 -3.99
C ILE A 161 10.23 4.59 -5.10
N ILE A 162 9.77 3.42 -5.53
CA ILE A 162 10.48 2.54 -6.46
C ILE A 162 9.54 2.21 -7.62
N LEU A 163 9.94 2.50 -8.85
CA LEU A 163 9.22 2.01 -10.03
C LEU A 163 9.44 0.51 -10.16
N LEU A 164 8.37 -0.27 -10.22
CA LEU A 164 8.48 -1.69 -10.58
C LEU A 164 8.32 -1.87 -12.08
N ASP A 165 7.36 -1.17 -12.68
CA ASP A 165 7.06 -1.22 -14.10
C ASP A 165 6.35 0.06 -14.56
N GLU A 166 5.80 0.05 -15.78
CA GLU A 166 5.15 1.21 -16.39
C GLU A 166 3.85 1.68 -15.71
N HIS A 167 3.30 0.87 -14.82
CA HIS A 167 1.97 1.02 -14.25
C HIS A 167 1.95 0.91 -12.72
N THR A 168 3.03 0.40 -12.14
CA THR A 168 3.11 0.03 -10.74
C THR A 168 4.30 0.69 -10.05
N VAL A 169 4.02 1.36 -8.93
CA VAL A 169 5.04 1.93 -8.04
C VAL A 169 4.95 1.26 -6.69
N GLU A 170 6.09 0.92 -6.13
CA GLU A 170 6.22 0.42 -4.77
C GLU A 170 6.64 1.53 -3.82
N LEU A 171 5.94 1.63 -2.70
CA LEU A 171 6.31 2.47 -1.57
C LEU A 171 6.79 1.58 -0.43
N LYS A 172 8.03 1.79 0.02
CA LYS A 172 8.65 1.07 1.13
C LYS A 172 9.07 2.04 2.23
N LEU A 173 8.66 1.83 3.47
CA LEU A 173 9.08 2.69 4.59
C LEU A 173 10.61 2.74 4.72
N LYS A 174 11.16 3.95 4.85
CA LYS A 174 12.61 4.18 5.03
C LYS A 174 13.14 3.64 6.35
N SER A 175 12.31 3.58 7.38
CA SER A 175 12.68 3.05 8.70
C SER A 175 13.02 1.55 8.69
N LEU A 176 12.74 0.84 7.58
CA LEU A 176 13.08 -0.57 7.38
C LEU A 176 14.40 -0.78 6.62
N SER A 177 15.13 0.30 6.35
CA SER A 177 16.40 0.29 5.58
C SER A 177 17.65 0.36 6.47
N TYR A 178 17.54 0.03 7.78
CA TYR A 178 18.64 0.02 8.74
C TYR A 178 18.81 -1.36 9.40
#